data_AF-A0A951LR12-F1
#
_entry.id   AF-A0A951LR12-F1
#
_cell.length_a   1.000
_cell.length_b   1.000
_cell.length_c   1.000
_cell.angle_alpha   90.00
_cell.angle_beta   90.00
_cell.angle_gamma   90.00
#
_symmetry.space_group_name_H-M   'P 1'
#
loop_
_entity.id
_entity.type
_entity.pdbx_description
1 polymer ?
#
loop_
_entity_poly.entity_id
_entity_poly.type
_entity_poly.pdbx_seq_one_letter_code
_entity_poly.pdbx_strand_id
1 'polypeptide(L)'
;MEMHCRQVCDLLDAAAGGVPVEASARRRLYAAADFLAMAQAPSALHALAMRAACAVHRMEFASDHSSPVDQDSARRELAAVRRAWRQALPGPGRATGAGQLLKAA
;
A
#
# COMPACT_ATOMS: atom_id res chain seq x y z
N MET A 1 10.64 -9.48 3.59
CA MET A 1 10.24 -8.08 3.31
C MET A 1 9.89 -7.87 1.83
N GLU A 2 10.75 -8.27 0.88
CA GLU A 2 10.53 -8.09 -0.57
C GLU A 2 9.23 -8.72 -1.10
N MET A 3 8.92 -9.96 -0.70
CA MET A 3 7.68 -10.66 -1.08
C MET A 3 6.40 -9.88 -0.67
N HIS A 4 6.38 -9.30 0.52
CA HIS A 4 5.20 -8.58 1.03
C HIS A 4 5.08 -7.20 0.38
N CYS A 5 6.21 -6.52 0.10
CA CYS A 5 6.21 -5.25 -0.63
C CYS A 5 5.69 -5.42 -2.05
N ARG A 6 6.04 -6.53 -2.71
CA ARG A 6 5.56 -6.87 -4.05
C ARG A 6 4.07 -7.21 -4.06
N GLN A 7 3.60 -8.00 -3.10
CA GLN A 7 2.17 -8.26 -2.92
C GLN A 7 1.35 -6.97 -2.71
N VAL A 8 1.86 -6.02 -1.91
CA VAL A 8 1.19 -4.72 -1.74
C VAL A 8 1.19 -3.93 -3.05
N CYS A 9 2.29 -3.92 -3.82
CA CYS A 9 2.32 -3.28 -5.13
C CYS A 9 1.31 -3.90 -6.10
N ASP A 10 1.24 -5.22 -6.21
CA ASP A 10 0.32 -5.92 -7.10
C ASP A 10 -1.15 -5.63 -6.73
N LEU A 11 -1.46 -5.58 -5.44
CA LEU A 11 -2.78 -5.22 -4.93
C LEU A 11 -3.15 -3.76 -5.23
N LEU A 12 -2.20 -2.84 -5.07
CA LEU A 12 -2.39 -1.43 -5.41
C LEU A 12 -2.58 -1.22 -6.92
N ASP A 13 -1.86 -1.98 -7.75
CA ASP A 13 -2.00 -1.94 -9.21
C ASP A 13 -3.35 -2.52 -9.67
N ALA A 14 -3.80 -3.63 -9.09
CA ALA A 14 -5.12 -4.20 -9.36
C ALA A 14 -6.26 -3.25 -8.96
N ALA A 15 -6.18 -2.66 -7.77
CA ALA A 15 -7.20 -1.76 -7.25
C ALA A 15 -7.25 -0.42 -8.01
N ALA A 16 -6.10 0.09 -8.47
CA ALA A 16 -6.04 1.27 -9.34
C ALA A 16 -6.55 0.98 -10.77
N GLY A 17 -6.42 -0.27 -11.24
CA GLY A 17 -6.89 -0.71 -12.56
C GLY A 17 -8.40 -0.93 -12.67
N GLY A 18 -9.17 -0.70 -11.58
CA GLY A 18 -10.61 -0.93 -11.56
C GLY A 18 -11.00 -2.41 -11.57
N VAL A 19 -10.06 -3.31 -11.30
CA VAL A 19 -10.35 -4.72 -11.08
C VAL A 19 -11.12 -4.82 -9.76
N PRO A 20 -12.22 -5.61 -9.70
CA PRO A 20 -12.95 -5.80 -8.46
C PRO A 20 -11.99 -6.28 -7.38
N VAL A 21 -11.85 -5.45 -6.34
CA VAL A 21 -10.97 -5.73 -5.23
C VAL A 21 -11.69 -6.73 -4.34
N GLU A 22 -11.31 -8.00 -4.45
CA GLU A 22 -11.89 -9.05 -3.61
C GLU A 22 -11.68 -8.75 -2.12
N ALA A 23 -12.59 -9.23 -1.26
CA ALA A 23 -12.43 -9.20 0.20
C ALA A 23 -11.11 -9.84 0.70
N SER A 24 -10.42 -10.59 -0.17
CA SER A 24 -9.08 -11.14 0.04
C SER A 24 -7.99 -10.06 0.02
N ALA A 25 -8.15 -8.97 -0.73
CA ALA A 25 -7.18 -7.88 -0.85
C ALA A 25 -7.04 -7.07 0.43
N ARG A 26 -8.16 -6.73 1.09
CA ARG A 26 -8.16 -6.04 2.38
C ARG A 26 -7.38 -6.83 3.43
N ARG A 27 -7.66 -8.14 3.55
CA ARG A 27 -6.96 -9.03 4.49
C ARG A 27 -5.46 -9.13 4.20
N ARG A 28 -5.07 -9.21 2.92
CA ARG A 28 -3.66 -9.22 2.51
C ARG A 28 -2.94 -7.91 2.82
N LEU A 29 -3.61 -6.76 2.66
CA LEU A 29 -3.05 -5.45 3.03
C LEU A 29 -2.83 -5.30 4.53
N TYR A 30 -3.79 -5.74 5.36
CA TYR A 30 -3.59 -5.76 6.82
C TYR A 30 -2.45 -6.70 7.24
N ALA A 31 -2.40 -7.91 6.69
CA ALA A 31 -1.30 -8.84 6.97
C ALA A 31 0.07 -8.25 6.57
N ALA A 32 0.14 -7.52 5.47
CA ALA A 32 1.35 -6.80 5.07
C ALA A 32 1.68 -5.63 6.02
N ALA A 33 0.68 -4.90 6.52
CA ALA A 33 0.87 -3.84 7.51
C ALA A 33 1.38 -4.38 8.84
N ASP A 34 0.81 -5.48 9.34
CA ASP A 34 1.23 -6.17 10.56
C ASP A 34 2.66 -6.68 10.42
N PHE A 35 3.00 -7.29 9.29
CA PHE A 35 4.37 -7.72 9.00
C PHE A 35 5.33 -6.53 9.00
N LEU A 36 4.97 -5.40 8.40
CA LEU A 36 5.82 -4.20 8.38
C LEU A 36 6.00 -3.59 9.77
N ALA A 37 4.96 -3.63 10.63
CA ALA A 37 5.06 -3.23 12.02
C ALA A 37 6.03 -4.14 12.79
N MET A 38 5.93 -5.46 12.61
CA MET A 38 6.81 -6.45 13.25
C MET A 38 8.25 -6.38 12.73
N ALA A 39 8.43 -6.07 11.44
CA ALA A 39 9.73 -5.96 10.80
C ALA A 39 10.48 -4.65 11.13
N GLN A 40 9.93 -3.79 12.00
CA GLN A 40 10.45 -2.43 12.28
C GLN A 40 10.71 -1.64 11.00
N ALA A 41 9.88 -1.86 9.96
CA ALA A 41 9.98 -1.13 8.72
C ALA A 41 9.77 0.37 8.99
N PRO A 42 10.28 1.27 8.12
CA PRO A 42 10.04 2.70 8.25
C PRO A 42 8.55 2.96 8.48
N SER A 43 8.21 3.76 9.49
CA SER A 43 6.84 4.08 9.89
C SER A 43 5.96 4.54 8.70
N ALA A 44 6.57 5.10 7.67
CA ALA A 44 5.94 5.46 6.40
C ALA A 44 5.34 4.27 5.61
N LEU A 45 6.02 3.11 5.54
CA LEU A 45 5.51 1.95 4.80
C LEU A 45 4.31 1.32 5.53
N HIS A 46 4.37 1.21 6.85
CA HIS A 46 3.24 0.74 7.64
C HIS A 46 2.02 1.69 7.48
N ALA A 47 2.24 3.01 7.57
CA ALA A 47 1.17 4.00 7.37
C ALA A 47 0.56 3.94 5.97
N LEU A 48 1.37 3.72 4.92
CA LEU A 48 0.87 3.57 3.55
C LEU A 48 0.07 2.28 3.37
N ALA A 49 0.48 1.16 4.00
CA ALA A 49 -0.27 -0.09 3.96
C ALA A 49 -1.65 0.05 4.63
N MET A 50 -1.71 0.74 5.78
CA MET A 50 -2.96 1.05 6.47
C MET A 50 -3.88 1.96 5.64
N ARG A 51 -3.32 3.01 4.98
CA ARG A 51 -4.11 3.87 4.08
C ARG A 51 -4.65 3.10 2.88
N ALA A 52 -3.85 2.20 2.29
CA ALA A 52 -4.31 1.31 1.23
C ALA A 52 -5.50 0.45 1.69
N ALA A 53 -5.39 -0.17 2.86
CA ALA A 53 -6.45 -1.01 3.42
C ALA A 53 -7.75 -0.22 3.64
N CYS A 54 -7.67 1.00 4.18
CA CYS A 54 -8.83 1.89 4.36
C CYS A 54 -9.47 2.31 3.03
N ALA A 55 -8.67 2.59 1.99
CA ALA A 55 -9.19 2.95 0.68
C ALA A 55 -9.89 1.76 0.00
N VAL A 56 -9.32 0.55 0.09
CA VAL A 56 -9.98 -0.68 -0.38
C VAL A 56 -11.28 -0.92 0.37
N HIS A 57 -11.30 -0.78 1.69
CA HIS A 57 -12.52 -0.98 2.47
C HIS A 57 -13.65 -0.01 2.08
N ARG A 58 -13.32 1.25 1.76
CA ARG A 58 -14.29 2.21 1.22
C ARG A 58 -14.79 1.84 -0.17
N MET A 59 -13.95 1.27 -1.03
CA MET A 59 -14.39 0.78 -2.35
C MET A 59 -15.35 -0.41 -2.23
N GLU A 60 -15.07 -1.36 -1.32
CA GLU A 60 -15.97 -2.48 -1.01
C GLU A 60 -17.34 -1.93 -0.58
N PHE A 61 -17.35 -1.01 0.40
CA PHE A 61 -18.58 -0.43 0.91
C PHE A 61 -19.35 0.39 -0.15
N ALA A 62 -18.64 1.17 -0.97
CA ALA A 62 -19.24 1.94 -2.05
C ALA A 62 -19.77 1.07 -3.21
N SER A 63 -19.26 -0.15 -3.36
CA SER A 63 -19.77 -1.12 -4.33
C SER A 63 -21.11 -1.70 -3.85
N ASP A 64 -21.22 -2.00 -2.56
CA ASP A 64 -22.46 -2.49 -1.95
C ASP A 64 -23.57 -1.41 -1.92
N HIS A 65 -23.19 -0.13 -1.81
CA HIS A 65 -24.12 1.00 -1.69
C HIS A 65 -24.25 1.85 -2.97
N SER A 66 -23.68 1.40 -4.09
CA SER A 66 -23.79 2.05 -5.42
C SER A 66 -23.42 3.56 -5.43
N SER A 67 -22.40 3.97 -4.67
CA SER A 67 -21.91 5.37 -4.67
C SER A 67 -20.69 5.52 -5.60
N PRO A 68 -20.86 5.97 -6.86
CA PRO A 68 -19.76 6.09 -7.81
C PRO A 68 -18.72 7.15 -7.39
N VAL A 69 -19.15 8.19 -6.66
CA VAL A 69 -18.27 9.26 -6.16
C VAL A 69 -17.25 8.72 -5.15
N ASP A 70 -17.68 7.82 -4.27
CA ASP A 70 -16.81 7.21 -3.27
C ASP A 70 -15.81 6.24 -3.90
N GLN A 71 -16.22 5.53 -4.96
CA GLN A 71 -15.32 4.65 -5.72
C GLN A 71 -14.21 5.45 -6.41
N ASP A 72 -14.53 6.57 -7.05
CA ASP A 72 -13.54 7.42 -7.72
C ASP A 72 -12.59 8.11 -6.73
N SER A 73 -13.10 8.52 -5.58
CA SER A 73 -12.29 9.09 -4.50
C SER A 73 -11.30 8.06 -3.96
N ALA A 74 -11.76 6.84 -3.68
CA ALA A 74 -10.91 5.78 -3.18
C ALA A 74 -9.88 5.29 -4.22
N ARG A 75 -10.23 5.23 -5.52
CA ARG A 75 -9.29 4.95 -6.61
C ARG A 75 -8.18 5.99 -6.69
N ARG A 76 -8.51 7.28 -6.59
CA ARG A 76 -7.51 8.37 -6.54
C ARG A 76 -6.58 8.23 -5.35
N GLU A 77 -7.11 7.88 -4.19
CA GLU A 77 -6.30 7.66 -2.99
C GLU A 77 -5.35 6.47 -3.15
N LEU A 78 -5.82 5.35 -3.69
CA LEU A 78 -4.98 4.18 -3.98
C LEU A 78 -3.86 4.51 -4.98
N ALA A 79 -4.15 5.30 -6.00
CA ALA A 79 -3.14 5.77 -6.95
C ALA A 79 -2.07 6.64 -6.27
N ALA A 80 -2.46 7.49 -5.32
CA ALA A 80 -1.55 8.30 -4.52
C ALA A 80 -0.69 7.43 -3.58
N VAL A 81 -1.31 6.50 -2.86
CA VAL A 81 -0.62 5.52 -1.99
C VAL A 81 0.38 4.70 -2.80
N ARG A 82 0.03 4.25 -4.01
CA ARG A 82 0.94 3.54 -4.91
C ARG A 82 2.19 4.36 -5.25
N ARG A 83 2.01 5.65 -5.60
CA ARG A 83 3.15 6.54 -5.89
C ARG A 83 4.05 6.70 -4.67
N ALA A 84 3.47 6.96 -3.51
CA ALA A 84 4.22 7.10 -2.26
C ALA A 84 4.94 5.80 -1.86
N TRP A 85 4.30 4.64 -2.05
CA TRP A 85 4.91 3.33 -1.81
C TRP A 85 6.13 3.10 -2.68
N ARG A 86 6.03 3.38 -3.99
CA ARG A 86 7.18 3.26 -4.91
C ARG A 86 8.32 4.22 -4.59
N GLN A 87 8.02 5.38 -4.03
CA GLN A 87 9.04 6.34 -3.58
C GLN A 87 9.69 5.92 -2.26
N ALA A 88 8.93 5.30 -1.37
CA ALA A 88 9.38 4.81 -0.08
C ALA A 88 10.17 3.49 -0.19
N LEU A 89 9.88 2.67 -1.20
CA LEU A 89 10.71 1.51 -1.51
C LEU A 89 12.07 1.98 -2.04
N PRO A 90 13.19 1.46 -1.50
CA PRO A 90 14.48 1.65 -2.12
C PRO A 90 14.42 0.95 -3.49
N GLY A 91 14.33 1.72 -4.58
CA GLY A 91 14.40 1.16 -5.92
C GLY A 91 15.72 0.41 -6.13
N PRO A 92 15.83 -0.46 -7.16
CA PRO A 92 17.04 -1.24 -7.48
C PRO A 92 18.31 -0.41 -7.81
N GLY A 93 18.34 0.89 -7.51
CA GLY A 93 19.52 1.75 -7.56
C GLY A 93 19.55 2.86 -6.49
N ARG A 94 18.74 2.78 -5.43
CA ARG A 94 18.66 3.81 -4.37
C ARG A 94 19.06 3.34 -2.97
N ALA A 95 19.75 2.21 -2.88
CA ALA A 95 20.32 1.72 -1.61
C ALA A 95 21.61 2.44 -1.18
N THR A 96 22.08 3.47 -1.90
CA THR A 96 23.39 4.11 -1.61
C THR A 96 23.33 5.35 -0.72
N GLY A 97 22.14 5.84 -0.33
CA GLY A 97 22.02 7.06 0.50
C GLY A 97 21.65 6.83 1.97
N ALA A 98 20.72 5.91 2.23
CA ALA A 98 20.23 5.68 3.60
C ALA A 98 21.11 4.70 4.40
N GLY A 99 21.87 3.83 3.72
CA GLY A 99 22.80 2.90 4.36
C GLY A 99 24.11 3.52 4.86
N GLN A 100 24.43 4.75 4.49
CA GLN A 100 25.62 5.45 4.98
C GLN A 100 25.39 6.25 6.26
N LEU A 101 24.14 6.56 6.62
CA LEU A 101 23.83 7.28 7.87
C LEU A 101 23.74 6.37 9.10
N LEU A 102 23.59 5.05 8.91
CA LEU A 102 23.52 4.08 10.02
C LEU A 102 24.87 3.42 10.37
N LYS A 103 25.98 3.87 9.75
CA LYS A 103 27.33 3.42 10.09
C LYS A 103 28.18 4.47 10.83
N ALA A 104 27.57 5.61 11.18
CA ALA A 104 28.27 6.74 11.83
C ALA A 104 27.64 7.17 13.16
N ALA A 105 26.88 6.30 13.83
CA ALA A 105 26.39 6.51 15.19
C ALA A 105 26.73 5.30 16.07
#